data_AF-A0A6P6USI5-F1
#
_entry.id   AF-A0A6P6USI5-F1
#
_cell.length_a   1.000
_cell.length_b   1.000
_cell.length_c   1.000
_cell.angle_alpha   90.00
_cell.angle_beta   90.00
_cell.angle_gamma   90.00
#
_symmetry.space_group_name_H-M   'P 1'
#
loop_
_entity.id
_entity.type
_entity.pdbx_description
1 polymer ?
#
loop_
_entity_poly.entity_id
_entity_poly.type
_entity_poly.pdbx_seq_one_letter_code
_entity_poly.pdbx_strand_id
1 'polypeptide(L)'
;MQQFCCCNSRHCCQRSSKGCRLLPLLCEAMGGFLGGGGRMSNNLSLRTILTDCKFNDTNFLDWHRNVLIVLIHEKIEYVLDGSMPQESEPTAPAAVRNTYKKHKDDNREVSCIMIASMTSQLQQQHMNMGAYDIVQHLRELFEQQSRTVRYDTSKELFRCKMAEGAPVARMS
;
A
#
# COMPACT_ATOMS: atom_id res chain seq x y z
N MET A 1 -34.45 -6.72 -0.92
CA MET A 1 -33.15 -6.29 -0.38
C MET A 1 -32.38 -5.60 -1.51
N GLN A 2 -32.07 -4.32 -1.38
CA GLN A 2 -31.35 -3.56 -2.39
C GLN A 2 -29.85 -3.68 -2.13
N GLN A 3 -29.08 -4.09 -3.14
CA GLN A 3 -27.64 -4.28 -3.04
C GLN A 3 -26.94 -3.03 -3.58
N PHE A 4 -26.25 -2.31 -2.69
CA PHE A 4 -25.44 -1.13 -3.04
C PHE A 4 -24.02 -1.58 -3.39
N CYS A 5 -23.45 -1.03 -4.46
CA CYS A 5 -22.05 -1.23 -4.81
C CYS A 5 -21.32 0.12 -4.77
N CYS A 6 -20.19 0.18 -4.07
CA CYS A 6 -19.31 1.34 -4.09
C CYS A 6 -18.61 1.41 -5.46
N CYS A 7 -18.76 2.54 -6.17
CA CYS A 7 -18.08 2.79 -7.44
C CYS A 7 -17.21 4.04 -7.29
N ASN A 8 -16.03 3.82 -6.71
CA ASN A 8 -14.98 4.81 -6.40
C ASN A 8 -15.37 5.88 -5.36
N SER A 9 -14.37 6.41 -4.65
CA SER A 9 -14.43 7.07 -3.33
C SER A 9 -15.30 8.34 -3.19
N ARG A 10 -16.20 8.65 -4.14
CA ARG A 10 -17.13 9.78 -4.03
C ARG A 10 -18.59 9.49 -4.38
N HIS A 11 -18.97 8.35 -4.99
CA HIS A 11 -20.37 8.10 -5.38
C HIS A 11 -20.86 6.67 -5.05
N CYS A 12 -22.05 6.58 -4.45
CA CYS A 12 -22.80 5.32 -4.29
C CYS A 12 -23.77 5.14 -5.47
N CYS A 13 -23.69 4.01 -6.16
CA CYS A 13 -24.67 3.63 -7.19
C CYS A 13 -25.51 2.45 -6.71
N GLN A 14 -26.82 2.53 -6.97
CA GLN A 14 -27.76 1.46 -6.66
C GLN A 14 -28.04 0.63 -7.92
N ARG A 15 -27.78 -0.67 -7.86
CA ARG A 15 -27.98 -1.57 -9.00
C ARG A 15 -29.46 -1.95 -9.11
N SER A 16 -30.07 -1.70 -10.27
CA SER A 16 -31.42 -2.15 -10.63
C SER A 16 -31.37 -2.89 -11.97
N SER A 17 -32.33 -3.77 -12.24
CA SER A 17 -32.39 -4.62 -13.45
C SER A 17 -32.48 -3.85 -14.77
N LYS A 18 -32.64 -2.51 -14.72
CA LYS A 18 -32.80 -1.63 -15.90
C LYS A 18 -31.63 -0.65 -16.14
N GLY A 19 -30.48 -0.84 -15.47
CA GLY A 19 -29.27 -0.02 -15.67
C GLY A 19 -29.03 1.07 -14.60
N CYS A 20 -27.80 1.62 -14.55
CA CYS A 20 -27.36 2.61 -13.55
C CYS A 20 -27.91 4.01 -13.84
N ARG A 21 -28.52 4.66 -12.85
CA ARG A 21 -28.81 6.11 -12.87
C ARG A 21 -28.06 6.81 -11.73
N LEU A 22 -27.43 7.94 -12.04
CA LEU A 22 -26.88 8.86 -11.05
C LEU A 22 -28.05 9.62 -10.40
N LEU A 23 -28.18 9.56 -9.07
CA LEU A 23 -29.08 10.41 -8.31
C LEU A 23 -28.22 11.40 -7.52
N PRO A 24 -28.32 12.72 -7.78
CA PRO A 24 -27.63 13.70 -6.96
C PRO A 24 -28.47 13.98 -5.70
N LEU A 25 -27.77 14.13 -4.57
CA LEU A 25 -28.20 14.70 -3.29
C LEU A 25 -28.88 13.75 -2.29
N LEU A 26 -28.13 13.43 -1.23
CA LEU A 26 -28.38 13.94 0.13
C LEU A 26 -27.29 13.37 1.06
N CYS A 27 -26.21 14.14 1.25
CA CYS A 27 -25.24 13.89 2.32
C CYS A 27 -25.07 15.18 3.13
N GLU A 28 -26.19 15.66 3.68
CA GLU A 28 -26.18 16.65 4.77
C GLU A 28 -27.08 16.12 5.88
N ALA A 29 -26.49 15.31 6.75
CA ALA A 29 -27.05 15.00 8.05
C ALA A 29 -25.91 14.59 8.98
N MET A 30 -25.27 15.61 9.59
CA MET A 30 -24.75 15.68 10.97
C MET A 30 -23.61 16.71 11.06
N GLY A 31 -23.92 17.91 11.58
CA GLY A 31 -22.93 18.90 12.05
C GLY A 31 -23.05 20.29 11.41
N GLY A 32 -23.74 21.23 12.07
CA GLY A 32 -23.98 22.59 11.58
C GLY A 32 -22.94 23.66 11.95
N PHE A 33 -23.02 24.78 11.21
CA PHE A 33 -22.70 26.19 11.53
C PHE A 33 -21.28 26.53 12.04
N LEU A 34 -20.52 27.53 11.56
CA LEU A 34 -20.65 28.60 10.56
C LEU A 34 -19.24 29.16 10.27
N GLY A 35 -19.04 29.64 9.04
CA GLY A 35 -18.36 30.93 8.79
C GLY A 35 -16.84 31.03 8.96
N GLY A 36 -16.13 31.00 7.84
CA GLY A 36 -14.76 31.49 7.74
C GLY A 36 -14.20 31.25 6.35
N GLY A 37 -14.36 32.23 5.45
CA GLY A 37 -13.71 32.26 4.15
C GLY A 37 -12.19 32.34 4.30
N GLY A 38 -11.56 31.21 4.59
CA GLY A 38 -10.13 31.02 4.45
C GLY A 38 -9.85 30.56 3.03
N ARG A 39 -8.98 31.29 2.33
CA ARG A 39 -8.27 30.77 1.15
C ARG A 39 -7.78 29.36 1.51
N MET A 40 -8.41 28.32 0.96
CA MET A 40 -7.90 26.94 1.05
C MET A 40 -6.59 26.92 0.28
N SER A 41 -5.51 27.27 0.97
CA SER A 41 -4.17 26.95 0.53
C SER A 41 -4.05 25.45 0.69
N ASN A 42 -4.56 24.73 -0.31
CA ASN A 42 -4.44 23.29 -0.41
C ASN A 42 -2.97 22.98 -0.69
N ASN A 43 -2.14 23.02 0.34
CA ASN A 43 -0.91 22.25 0.36
C ASN A 43 -1.35 20.79 0.32
N LEU A 44 -1.62 20.27 -0.88
CA LEU A 44 -1.86 18.85 -1.13
C LEU A 44 -0.58 18.14 -0.71
N SER A 45 -0.56 17.61 0.50
CA SER A 45 0.51 16.74 0.95
C SER A 45 0.52 15.51 0.04
N LEU A 46 1.66 15.19 -0.57
CA LEU A 46 1.79 13.98 -1.39
C LEU A 46 1.48 12.70 -0.58
N ARG A 47 1.52 12.77 0.75
CA ARG A 47 1.10 11.69 1.65
C ARG A 47 -0.36 11.27 1.45
N THR A 48 -1.23 12.12 0.90
CA THR A 48 -2.62 11.75 0.59
C THR A 48 -2.71 10.58 -0.38
N ILE A 49 -1.74 10.43 -1.30
CA ILE A 49 -1.68 9.30 -2.24
C ILE A 49 -1.64 7.96 -1.49
N LEU A 50 -0.93 7.93 -0.35
CA LEU A 50 -0.80 6.74 0.49
C LEU A 50 -2.06 6.43 1.31
N THR A 51 -2.95 7.41 1.47
CA THR A 51 -4.24 7.21 2.13
C THR A 51 -5.25 6.55 1.19
N ASP A 52 -5.23 6.96 -0.09
CA ASP A 52 -6.12 6.44 -1.12
C ASP A 52 -5.67 5.07 -1.67
N CYS A 53 -4.35 4.81 -1.69
CA CYS A 53 -3.76 3.59 -2.22
C CYS A 53 -3.12 2.72 -1.13
N LYS A 54 -3.93 2.23 -0.18
CA LYS A 54 -3.42 1.40 0.92
C LYS A 54 -2.84 0.06 0.43
N PHE A 55 -1.77 -0.38 1.08
CA PHE A 55 -1.19 -1.70 0.87
C PHE A 55 -2.12 -2.80 1.39
N ASN A 56 -2.42 -3.81 0.56
CA ASN A 56 -3.41 -4.86 0.84
C ASN A 56 -2.90 -6.28 0.50
N ASP A 57 -1.59 -6.51 0.61
CA ASP A 57 -0.90 -7.77 0.28
C ASP A 57 -0.88 -8.18 -1.19
N THR A 58 -1.57 -7.47 -2.09
CA THR A 58 -1.60 -7.82 -3.53
C THR A 58 -0.99 -6.74 -4.42
N ASN A 59 -0.81 -5.52 -3.90
CA ASN A 59 -0.41 -4.34 -4.65
C ASN A 59 0.98 -3.79 -4.27
N PHE A 60 1.92 -4.65 -3.85
CA PHE A 60 3.23 -4.21 -3.34
C PHE A 60 3.99 -3.30 -4.30
N LEU A 61 4.05 -3.63 -5.59
CA LEU A 61 4.80 -2.84 -6.56
C LEU A 61 4.25 -1.41 -6.69
N ASP A 62 2.93 -1.26 -6.72
CA ASP A 62 2.28 0.05 -6.86
C ASP A 62 2.34 0.85 -5.56
N TRP A 63 2.11 0.18 -4.43
CA TRP A 63 2.29 0.77 -3.11
C TRP A 63 3.73 1.26 -2.90
N HIS A 64 4.73 0.42 -3.18
CA HIS A 64 6.14 0.76 -3.02
C HIS A 64 6.56 1.93 -3.92
N ARG A 65 6.05 1.99 -5.16
CA ARG A 65 6.26 3.15 -6.05
C ARG A 65 5.68 4.44 -5.44
N ASN A 66 4.47 4.39 -4.91
CA ASN A 66 3.85 5.55 -4.26
C ASN A 66 4.63 6.01 -3.03
N VAL A 67 5.10 5.06 -2.21
CA VAL A 67 5.96 5.36 -1.06
C VAL A 67 7.24 6.05 -1.54
N LEU A 68 7.95 5.47 -2.51
CA LEU A 68 9.18 6.07 -3.06
C LEU A 68 8.96 7.50 -3.58
N ILE A 69 7.85 7.77 -4.26
CA ILE A 69 7.53 9.13 -4.74
C ILE A 69 7.42 10.11 -3.57
N VAL A 70 6.75 9.72 -2.48
CA VAL A 70 6.64 10.56 -1.27
C VAL A 70 8.01 10.77 -0.63
N LEU A 71 8.82 9.72 -0.51
CA LEU A 71 10.14 9.80 0.13
C LEU A 71 11.14 10.64 -0.67
N ILE A 72 11.14 10.51 -2.00
CA ILE A 72 11.97 11.33 -2.91
C ILE A 72 11.59 12.80 -2.80
N HIS A 73 10.29 13.10 -2.75
CA HIS A 73 9.82 14.47 -2.56
C HIS A 73 10.30 15.05 -1.22
N GLU A 74 10.29 14.23 -0.16
CA GLU A 74 10.72 14.63 1.18
C GLU A 74 12.25 14.53 1.39
N LYS A 75 13.00 13.99 0.42
CA LYS A 75 14.46 13.80 0.44
C LYS A 75 14.95 12.92 1.60
N ILE A 76 14.17 11.88 1.89
CA ILE A 76 14.44 10.91 2.97
C ILE A 76 14.45 9.46 2.46
N GLU A 77 14.50 9.26 1.14
CA GLU A 77 14.53 7.94 0.49
C GLU A 77 15.75 7.10 0.85
N TYR A 78 16.87 7.76 1.20
CA TYR A 78 18.13 7.13 1.59
C TYR A 78 17.98 6.17 2.80
N VAL A 79 16.93 6.33 3.60
CA VAL A 79 16.55 5.43 4.69
C VAL A 79 16.30 4.00 4.21
N LEU A 80 15.97 3.80 2.92
CA LEU A 80 15.69 2.49 2.34
C LEU A 80 16.91 1.80 1.72
N ASP A 81 18.06 2.48 1.65
CA ASP A 81 19.26 1.93 1.01
C ASP A 81 19.94 0.86 1.86
N GLY A 82 19.71 0.86 3.17
CA GLY A 82 20.31 -0.08 4.10
C GLY A 82 19.64 -0.07 5.46
N SER A 83 19.99 -1.07 6.27
CA SER A 83 19.56 -1.12 7.67
C SER A 83 20.07 0.10 8.44
N MET A 84 19.36 0.45 9.52
CA MET A 84 19.77 1.51 10.44
C MET A 84 21.26 1.32 10.86
N PRO A 85 22.11 2.36 10.77
CA PRO A 85 23.50 2.26 11.20
C PRO A 85 23.60 2.03 12.71
N GLN A 86 24.74 1.48 13.16
CA GLN A 86 25.00 1.35 14.59
C GLN A 86 25.08 2.72 15.28
N GLU A 87 24.66 2.74 16.54
CA GLU A 87 24.73 3.94 17.37
C GLU A 87 26.17 4.40 17.53
N SER A 88 26.40 5.70 17.34
CA SER A 88 27.71 6.31 17.50
C SER A 88 28.10 6.38 18.99
N GLU A 89 29.38 6.17 19.28
CA GLU A 89 29.93 6.33 20.63
C GLU A 89 29.61 7.70 21.25
N PRO A 90 29.37 7.79 22.57
CA PRO A 90 29.08 9.06 23.25
C PRO A 90 30.18 10.11 23.06
N THR A 91 31.43 9.67 22.87
CA THR A 91 32.61 10.51 22.66
C THR A 91 32.80 10.97 21.21
N ALA A 92 31.99 10.47 20.28
CA ALA A 92 32.10 10.81 18.86
C ALA A 92 31.89 12.32 18.61
N PRO A 93 32.46 12.87 17.51
CA PRO A 93 32.23 14.26 17.13
C PRO A 93 30.74 14.59 17.03
N ALA A 94 30.36 15.82 17.42
CA ALA A 94 28.96 16.24 17.41
C ALA A 94 28.29 16.07 16.03
N ALA A 95 29.02 16.29 14.94
CA ALA A 95 28.52 16.08 13.58
C ALA A 95 28.10 14.62 13.31
N VAL A 96 28.87 13.64 13.81
CA VAL A 96 28.56 12.21 13.66
C VAL A 96 27.30 11.86 14.44
N ARG A 97 27.21 12.29 15.70
CA ARG A 97 26.03 12.05 16.54
C ARG A 97 24.77 12.70 15.97
N ASN A 98 24.89 13.93 15.45
CA ASN A 98 23.77 14.64 14.82
C ASN A 98 23.30 13.93 13.54
N THR A 99 24.23 13.39 12.75
CA THR A 99 23.90 12.63 11.54
C THR A 99 23.16 11.32 11.89
N TYR A 100 23.63 10.59 12.91
CA TYR A 100 22.94 9.39 13.40
C TYR A 100 21.53 9.72 13.92
N LYS A 101 21.38 10.76 14.73
CA LYS A 101 20.08 11.20 15.24
C LYS A 101 19.11 11.56 14.10
N LYS A 102 19.59 12.30 13.10
CA LYS A 102 18.79 12.62 11.91
C LYS A 102 18.35 11.35 11.18
N HIS A 103 19.25 10.41 10.94
CA HIS A 103 18.90 9.14 10.31
C HIS A 103 17.84 8.38 11.13
N LYS A 104 17.96 8.39 12.47
CA LYS A 104 17.00 7.73 13.37
C LYS A 104 15.61 8.35 13.30
N ASP A 105 15.55 9.68 13.28
CA ASP A 105 14.30 10.44 13.18
C ASP A 105 13.66 10.22 11.80
N ASP A 106 14.44 10.32 10.72
CA ASP A 106 13.99 10.04 9.34
C ASP A 106 13.51 8.59 9.21
N ASN A 107 14.23 7.61 9.78
CA ASN A 107 13.83 6.19 9.77
C ASN A 107 12.48 5.97 10.45
N ARG A 108 12.28 6.58 11.62
CA ARG A 108 11.01 6.52 12.34
C ARG A 108 9.88 7.13 11.53
N GLU A 109 10.12 8.27 10.90
CA GLU A 109 9.14 8.94 10.05
C GLU A 109 8.73 8.06 8.87
N VAL A 110 9.70 7.50 8.14
CA VAL A 110 9.42 6.60 7.03
C VAL A 110 8.67 5.34 7.48
N SER A 111 9.07 4.71 8.58
CA SER A 111 8.33 3.58 9.16
C SER A 111 6.87 3.96 9.44
N CYS A 112 6.62 5.12 10.06
CA CYS A 112 5.27 5.59 10.33
C CYS A 112 4.47 5.82 9.04
N ILE A 113 5.06 6.42 8.01
CA ILE A 113 4.42 6.62 6.70
C ILE A 113 4.01 5.28 6.09
N MET A 114 4.94 4.31 6.06
CA MET A 114 4.67 2.99 5.52
C MET A 114 3.55 2.29 6.29
N ILE A 115 3.65 2.21 7.62
CA ILE A 115 2.65 1.56 8.47
C ILE A 115 1.27 2.24 8.30
N ALA A 116 1.21 3.58 8.31
CA ALA A 116 -0.05 4.31 8.13
C ALA A 116 -0.72 4.03 6.77
N SER A 117 0.08 3.74 5.75
CA SER A 117 -0.37 3.40 4.40
C SER A 117 -0.78 1.92 4.20
N MET A 118 -0.78 1.12 5.26
CA MET A 118 -1.20 -0.30 5.21
C MET A 118 -2.63 -0.49 5.71
N THR A 119 -3.22 -1.66 5.43
CA THR A 119 -4.42 -2.13 6.16
C THR A 119 -4.10 -2.40 7.63
N SER A 120 -5.12 -2.38 8.48
CA SER A 120 -4.97 -2.58 9.93
C SER A 120 -4.34 -3.91 10.31
N GLN A 121 -4.57 -4.97 9.52
CA GLN A 121 -3.95 -6.29 9.74
C GLN A 121 -2.43 -6.22 9.58
N LEU A 122 -1.97 -5.56 8.52
CA LEU A 122 -0.54 -5.43 8.21
C LEU A 122 0.17 -4.45 9.14
N GLN A 123 -0.54 -3.43 9.63
CA GLN A 123 0.01 -2.50 10.62
C GLN A 123 0.52 -3.21 11.88
N GLN A 124 -0.23 -4.20 12.39
CA GLN A 124 0.17 -4.94 13.59
C GLN A 124 1.46 -5.74 13.38
N GLN A 125 1.65 -6.28 12.18
CA GLN A 125 2.83 -7.08 11.86
C GLN A 125 4.11 -6.24 11.76
N HIS A 126 3.98 -4.97 11.37
CA HIS A 126 5.13 -4.10 11.05
C HIS A 126 5.38 -2.98 12.08
N MET A 127 4.57 -2.90 13.15
CA MET A 127 4.58 -1.77 14.10
C MET A 127 5.95 -1.51 14.76
N ASN A 128 6.77 -2.55 14.92
CA ASN A 128 8.07 -2.48 15.61
C ASN A 128 9.27 -2.62 14.65
N MET A 129 9.04 -2.52 13.34
CA MET A 129 10.09 -2.69 12.32
C MET A 129 10.61 -1.34 11.83
N GLY A 130 11.90 -1.29 11.48
CA GLY A 130 12.50 -0.16 10.77
C GLY A 130 12.05 -0.13 9.31
N ALA A 131 12.12 1.04 8.68
CA ALA A 131 11.64 1.24 7.31
C ALA A 131 12.28 0.28 6.30
N TYR A 132 13.60 0.09 6.40
CA TYR A 132 14.34 -0.89 5.62
C TYR A 132 13.81 -2.32 5.83
N ASP A 133 13.65 -2.74 7.08
CA ASP A 133 13.20 -4.09 7.44
C ASP A 133 11.78 -4.37 6.92
N ILE A 134 10.90 -3.37 6.97
CA ILE A 134 9.55 -3.46 6.40
C ILE A 134 9.63 -3.77 4.91
N VAL A 135 10.40 -2.99 4.14
CA VAL A 135 10.50 -3.19 2.68
C VAL A 135 11.09 -4.57 2.36
N GLN A 136 12.12 -5.00 3.10
CA GLN A 136 12.73 -6.32 2.87
C GLN A 136 11.79 -7.46 3.21
N HIS A 137 11.10 -7.39 4.35
CA HIS A 137 10.14 -8.41 4.73
C HIS A 137 9.00 -8.53 3.71
N LEU A 138 8.46 -7.40 3.25
CA LEU A 138 7.40 -7.39 2.23
C LEU A 138 7.89 -7.92 0.88
N ARG A 139 9.12 -7.60 0.47
CA ARG A 139 9.74 -8.12 -0.76
C ARG A 139 9.85 -9.64 -0.70
N GLU A 140 10.37 -10.18 0.40
CA GLU A 140 10.52 -11.63 0.59
C GLU A 140 9.17 -12.35 0.53
N LEU A 141 8.15 -11.81 1.22
CA LEU A 141 6.79 -12.35 1.17
C LEU A 141 6.23 -12.37 -0.25
N PHE A 142 6.38 -11.28 -1.00
CA PHE A 142 5.89 -11.19 -2.37
C PHE A 142 6.62 -12.14 -3.33
N GLU A 143 7.94 -12.25 -3.21
CA GLU A 143 8.71 -13.18 -4.01
C GLU A 143 8.33 -14.64 -3.72
N GLN A 144 8.13 -14.98 -2.44
CA GLN A 144 7.69 -16.31 -2.04
C GLN A 144 6.30 -16.63 -2.60
N GLN A 145 5.33 -15.70 -2.47
CA GLN A 145 3.99 -15.87 -3.04
C GLN A 145 4.05 -16.08 -4.56
N SER A 146 4.83 -15.26 -5.28
CA SER A 146 5.02 -15.40 -6.73
C SER A 146 5.61 -16.77 -7.12
N ARG A 147 6.56 -17.30 -6.34
CA ARG A 147 7.14 -18.62 -6.57
C ARG A 147 6.10 -19.72 -6.35
N THR A 148 5.34 -19.65 -5.26
CA THR A 148 4.27 -20.60 -4.94
C THR A 148 3.20 -20.63 -6.03
N VAL A 149 2.68 -19.47 -6.43
CA VAL A 149 1.65 -19.37 -7.49
C VAL A 149 2.14 -19.96 -8.82
N ARG A 150 3.39 -19.68 -9.21
CA ARG A 150 3.99 -20.25 -10.42
C ARG A 150 4.12 -21.78 -10.33
N TYR A 151 4.55 -22.28 -9.18
CA TYR A 151 4.67 -23.72 -8.95
C TYR A 151 3.31 -24.42 -9.02
N ASP A 152 2.30 -23.89 -8.32
CA ASP A 152 0.95 -24.46 -8.29
C ASP A 152 0.31 -24.44 -9.68
N THR A 153 0.46 -23.33 -10.41
CA THR A 153 -0.02 -23.24 -11.80
C THR A 153 0.65 -24.29 -12.70
N SER A 154 1.96 -24.45 -12.58
CA SER A 154 2.72 -25.45 -13.37
C SER A 154 2.32 -26.88 -13.01
N LYS A 155 2.06 -27.14 -11.72
CA LYS A 155 1.61 -28.44 -11.21
C LYS A 155 0.24 -28.80 -11.75
N GLU A 156 -0.72 -27.87 -11.74
CA GLU A 156 -2.05 -28.11 -12.31
C GLU A 156 -1.98 -28.31 -13.82
N LEU A 157 -1.20 -27.50 -14.55
CA LEU A 157 -0.99 -27.69 -15.98
C LEU A 157 -0.40 -29.08 -16.30
N PHE A 158 0.54 -29.57 -15.49
CA PHE A 158 1.09 -30.91 -15.67
C PHE A 158 0.08 -32.01 -15.37
N ARG A 159 -0.78 -31.83 -14.34
CA ARG A 159 -1.87 -32.78 -14.04
C ARG A 159 -2.94 -32.80 -15.11
N CYS A 160 -3.14 -31.71 -15.83
CA CYS A 160 -4.04 -31.65 -16.98
C CYS A 160 -3.52 -32.43 -18.22
N LYS A 161 -2.36 -33.10 -18.14
CA LYS A 161 -1.97 -34.07 -19.17
C LYS A 161 -3.04 -35.16 -19.28
N MET A 162 -3.66 -35.22 -20.45
CA MET A 162 -4.60 -36.26 -20.87
C MET A 162 -3.97 -37.65 -20.68
N ALA A 163 -4.78 -38.63 -20.26
CA ALA A 163 -4.37 -40.02 -20.24
C ALA A 163 -3.85 -40.45 -21.63
N GLU A 164 -2.67 -41.05 -21.69
CA GLU A 164 -2.16 -41.69 -22.91
C GLU A 164 -3.20 -42.72 -23.38
N GLY A 165 -3.85 -42.45 -24.50
CA GLY A 165 -4.91 -43.30 -25.06
C GLY A 165 -6.34 -42.75 -25.01
N ALA A 166 -6.58 -41.54 -24.52
CA ALA A 166 -7.91 -40.92 -24.62
C ALA A 166 -8.32 -40.72 -26.10
N PRO A 167 -9.49 -41.22 -26.56
CA PRO A 167 -9.89 -41.12 -27.95
C PRO A 167 -10.10 -39.66 -28.35
N VAL A 168 -9.35 -39.19 -29.35
CA VAL A 168 -9.59 -37.88 -29.97
C VAL A 168 -10.90 -37.98 -30.74
N ALA A 169 -11.97 -37.42 -30.19
CA ALA A 169 -13.27 -37.38 -30.86
C ALA A 169 -13.09 -36.63 -32.20
N ARG A 170 -13.32 -37.34 -33.31
CA ARG A 170 -13.28 -36.76 -34.65
C ARG A 170 -14.60 -36.02 -34.86
N MET A 171 -14.54 -34.70 -35.02
CA MET A 171 -15.71 -33.90 -35.42
C MET A 171 -16.08 -34.30 -36.86
N SER A 172 -17.25 -34.92 -36.99
CA SER A 172 -17.93 -35.27 -38.24
C SER A 172 -18.73 -34.10 -38.78
#